data_AF-A0A1V4UD31-F1
#
_entry.id   AF-A0A1V4UD31-F1
#
_cell.length_a   1.000
_cell.length_b   1.000
_cell.length_c   1.000
_cell.angle_alpha   90.00
_cell.angle_beta   90.00
_cell.angle_gamma   90.00
#
_symmetry.space_group_name_H-M   'P 1'
#
loop_
_entity.id
_entity.type
_entity.pdbx_description
1 polymer ?
#
loop_
_entity_poly.entity_id
_entity_poly.type
_entity_poly.pdbx_seq_one_letter_code
_entity_poly.pdbx_strand_id
1 'polypeptide(L)'
;MEPFTSLPLIPTTVVGSFPVVRGSGIGGLLDPLKYAVKVAVDAQVTAGIDIISDGQVRGDMIQAFTRHLPGIRGQDVVGKVLPASGPITVPDTRYACSRHSFVKGILTGPTTLSHGLHISTPLYRDRSECAQDLAAALSMEARSLERAGVCMIQVDEPILSTGAAHIDEAREAFSRVISGLKVPICLHVCGDLSSIVDQVLKFPIAVLDIECARSPGNLDLLNSTPFQGMKAGIGCIDSSSTAVESVPEIRQRIQHAVEILGPENVLIDPDCGLRMLPLDAAVGKLTHMVTAVKEVRKELA
;
A
#
# COMPACT_ATOMS: atom_id res chain seq x y z
N MET A 1 -20.81 -5.52 0.62
CA MET A 1 -20.60 -5.79 -0.82
C MET A 1 -19.13 -6.05 -1.00
N GLU A 2 -18.75 -7.15 -1.62
CA GLU A 2 -17.35 -7.37 -1.99
C GLU A 2 -16.96 -6.30 -3.03
N PRO A 3 -16.04 -5.38 -2.73
CA PRO A 3 -15.73 -4.25 -3.63
C PRO A 3 -15.24 -4.72 -5.00
N PHE A 4 -14.70 -5.93 -5.07
CA PHE A 4 -14.18 -6.52 -6.31
C PHE A 4 -15.26 -6.90 -7.33
N THR A 5 -16.52 -7.12 -6.92
CA THR A 5 -17.57 -7.52 -7.87
C THR A 5 -18.02 -6.39 -8.80
N SER A 6 -17.79 -5.14 -8.39
CA SER A 6 -18.12 -3.95 -9.18
C SER A 6 -16.94 -3.42 -10.00
N LEU A 7 -15.76 -4.05 -9.90
CA LEU A 7 -14.56 -3.66 -10.62
C LEU A 7 -14.42 -4.45 -11.93
N PRO A 8 -13.74 -3.87 -12.94
CA PRO A 8 -13.41 -4.62 -14.14
C PRO A 8 -12.45 -5.78 -13.82
N LEU A 9 -12.40 -6.78 -14.71
CA LEU A 9 -11.42 -7.86 -14.64
C LEU A 9 -10.00 -7.27 -14.61
N ILE A 10 -9.08 -7.89 -13.86
CA ILE A 10 -7.72 -7.40 -13.62
C ILE A 10 -7.66 -5.90 -13.24
N PRO A 11 -8.32 -5.45 -12.14
CA PRO A 11 -8.39 -4.04 -11.78
C PRO A 11 -7.01 -3.44 -11.54
N THR A 12 -6.84 -2.18 -11.96
CA THR A 12 -5.63 -1.40 -11.71
C THR A 12 -5.69 -0.71 -10.36
N THR A 13 -4.57 -0.63 -9.68
CA THR A 13 -4.40 0.14 -8.44
C THR A 13 -3.00 0.76 -8.42
N VAL A 14 -2.68 1.44 -7.33
CA VAL A 14 -1.34 1.93 -7.03
C VAL A 14 -0.95 1.41 -5.67
N VAL A 15 0.33 1.23 -5.33
CA VAL A 15 0.71 0.83 -3.95
C VAL A 15 0.32 1.90 -2.94
N GLY A 16 0.63 3.17 -3.20
CA GLY A 16 0.21 4.24 -2.30
C GLY A 16 0.84 5.58 -2.57
N SER A 17 2.09 5.72 -2.15
CA SER A 17 2.78 7.01 -2.14
C SER A 17 3.07 7.55 -3.55
N PHE A 18 2.99 8.88 -3.72
CA PHE A 18 3.14 9.56 -5.01
C PHE A 18 4.08 10.78 -4.87
N PRO A 19 4.69 11.28 -5.98
CA PRO A 19 5.57 12.44 -5.93
C PRO A 19 4.92 13.68 -5.32
N VAL A 20 5.68 14.41 -4.49
CA VAL A 20 5.17 15.57 -3.74
C VAL A 20 5.39 16.86 -4.53
N VAL A 21 4.30 17.47 -4.99
CA VAL A 21 4.32 18.81 -5.59
C VAL A 21 3.74 19.81 -4.60
N ARG A 22 4.58 20.69 -4.03
CA ARG A 22 4.13 21.68 -3.05
C ARG A 22 3.34 22.81 -3.73
N GLY A 23 2.22 23.18 -3.12
CA GLY A 23 1.44 24.33 -3.55
C GLY A 23 2.17 25.65 -3.30
N SER A 24 1.86 26.65 -4.14
CA SER A 24 2.37 28.02 -4.00
C SER A 24 1.26 28.99 -3.59
N GLY A 25 1.63 30.24 -3.25
CA GLY A 25 0.68 31.29 -2.88
C GLY A 25 0.06 31.13 -1.48
N ILE A 26 -0.99 31.91 -1.20
CA ILE A 26 -1.62 32.02 0.13
C ILE A 26 -2.16 30.67 0.62
N GLY A 27 -2.77 29.87 -0.25
CA GLY A 27 -3.24 28.53 0.11
C GLY A 27 -2.10 27.57 0.48
N GLY A 28 -0.96 27.67 -0.22
CA GLY A 28 0.24 26.89 0.07
C GLY A 28 0.95 27.30 1.36
N LEU A 29 0.77 28.53 1.83
CA LEU A 29 1.25 28.97 3.16
C LEU A 29 0.48 28.31 4.31
N LEU A 30 -0.80 27.99 4.13
CA LEU A 30 -1.63 27.35 5.15
C LEU A 30 -1.46 25.83 5.18
N ASP A 31 -1.51 25.18 4.00
CA ASP A 31 -1.23 23.75 3.85
C ASP A 31 -0.58 23.48 2.48
N PRO A 32 0.76 23.44 2.40
CA PRO A 32 1.47 23.26 1.13
C PRO A 32 1.26 21.86 0.54
N LEU A 33 0.84 20.88 1.34
CA LEU A 33 0.71 19.48 0.93
C LEU A 33 -0.70 19.13 0.47
N LYS A 34 -1.71 19.96 0.79
CA LYS A 34 -3.05 19.82 0.22
C LYS A 34 -3.04 19.84 -1.32
N TYR A 35 -2.18 20.66 -1.91
CA TYR A 35 -2.00 20.67 -3.37
C TYR A 35 -1.37 19.37 -3.89
N ALA A 36 -0.40 18.81 -3.16
CA ALA A 36 0.21 17.54 -3.52
C ALA A 36 -0.80 16.39 -3.52
N VAL A 37 -1.74 16.36 -2.57
CA VAL A 37 -2.83 15.36 -2.54
C VAL A 37 -3.69 15.50 -3.80
N LYS A 38 -4.05 16.74 -4.17
CA LYS A 38 -4.81 16.99 -5.39
C LYS A 38 -4.08 16.50 -6.63
N VAL A 39 -2.80 16.80 -6.77
CA VAL A 39 -1.98 16.35 -7.90
C VAL A 39 -1.94 14.81 -7.98
N ALA A 40 -1.73 14.13 -6.86
CA ALA A 40 -1.69 12.67 -6.82
C ALA A 40 -3.03 12.03 -7.22
N VAL A 41 -4.14 12.53 -6.65
CA VAL A 41 -5.48 12.03 -6.95
C VAL A 41 -5.88 12.32 -8.39
N ASP A 42 -5.65 13.55 -8.87
CA ASP A 42 -6.00 13.93 -10.25
C ASP A 42 -5.17 13.11 -11.26
N ALA A 43 -3.89 12.83 -10.98
CA ALA A 43 -3.06 11.98 -11.83
C ALA A 43 -3.59 10.54 -11.93
N GLN A 44 -3.96 9.92 -10.80
CA GLN A 44 -4.51 8.57 -10.77
C GLN A 44 -5.86 8.46 -11.49
N VAL A 45 -6.77 9.42 -11.22
CA VAL A 45 -8.09 9.48 -11.88
C VAL A 45 -7.92 9.71 -13.39
N THR A 46 -7.02 10.61 -13.80
CA THR A 46 -6.78 10.90 -15.22
C THR A 46 -6.15 9.71 -15.95
N ALA A 47 -5.22 8.99 -15.32
CA ALA A 47 -4.64 7.77 -15.88
C ALA A 47 -5.70 6.67 -16.05
N GLY A 48 -6.77 6.70 -15.24
CA GLY A 48 -7.85 5.72 -15.26
C GLY A 48 -7.58 4.53 -14.34
N ILE A 49 -6.95 4.77 -13.19
CA ILE A 49 -6.73 3.77 -12.14
C ILE A 49 -8.09 3.36 -11.52
N ASP A 50 -8.34 2.06 -11.38
CA ASP A 50 -9.62 1.53 -10.91
C ASP A 50 -9.79 1.62 -9.37
N ILE A 51 -8.70 1.51 -8.60
CA ILE A 51 -8.69 1.73 -7.15
C ILE A 51 -7.58 2.74 -6.83
N ILE A 52 -7.96 3.95 -6.43
CA ILE A 52 -6.99 5.03 -6.17
C ILE A 52 -6.56 5.09 -4.70
N SER A 53 -5.49 5.84 -4.42
CA SER A 53 -5.06 6.26 -3.08
C SER A 53 -5.11 7.79 -2.93
N ASP A 54 -4.79 8.29 -1.74
CA ASP A 54 -4.56 9.72 -1.50
C ASP A 54 -3.13 10.21 -1.85
N GLY A 55 -2.26 9.30 -2.32
CA GLY A 55 -0.86 9.59 -2.63
C GLY A 55 0.08 9.68 -1.41
N GLN A 56 -0.44 9.55 -0.18
CA GLN A 56 0.30 9.60 1.09
C GLN A 56 1.32 10.74 1.24
N VAL A 57 1.14 11.89 0.57
CA VAL A 57 2.16 12.94 0.36
C VAL A 57 2.68 13.67 1.63
N ARG A 58 2.18 13.33 2.82
CA ARG A 58 2.41 14.07 4.08
C ARG A 58 3.64 13.69 4.90
N GLY A 59 4.42 12.72 4.45
CA GLY A 59 5.66 12.26 5.11
C GLY A 59 6.13 10.94 4.52
N ASP A 60 7.34 10.50 4.84
CA ASP A 60 7.75 9.12 4.55
C ASP A 60 6.85 8.11 5.29
N MET A 61 6.94 6.83 4.92
CA MET A 61 6.04 5.80 5.43
C MET A 61 6.09 5.64 6.96
N ILE A 62 7.19 6.01 7.62
CA ILE A 62 7.29 5.94 9.08
C ILE A 62 6.70 7.20 9.69
N GLN A 63 7.26 8.37 9.33
CA GLN A 63 6.93 9.64 9.97
C GLN A 63 5.54 10.17 9.61
N ALA A 64 4.93 9.69 8.53
CA ALA A 64 3.54 9.99 8.21
C ALA A 64 2.59 9.57 9.35
N PHE A 65 2.93 8.51 10.10
CA PHE A 65 2.11 8.00 11.21
C PHE A 65 2.73 8.35 12.57
N THR A 66 4.00 8.04 12.78
CA THR A 66 4.61 8.01 14.13
C THR A 66 4.67 9.38 14.80
N ARG A 67 4.81 10.48 14.05
CA ARG A 67 4.80 11.85 14.61
C ARG A 67 3.49 12.23 15.31
N HIS A 68 2.42 11.49 15.05
CA HIS A 68 1.09 11.71 15.63
C HIS A 68 0.84 10.85 16.87
N LEU A 69 1.71 9.89 17.17
CA LEU A 69 1.52 8.92 18.25
C LEU A 69 2.23 9.41 19.53
N PRO A 70 1.51 9.63 20.64
CA PRO A 70 2.15 9.87 21.93
C PRO A 70 3.08 8.72 22.29
N GLY A 71 4.21 9.04 22.91
CA GLY A 71 5.28 8.07 23.21
C GLY A 71 6.42 8.06 22.20
N ILE A 72 6.25 8.69 21.03
CA ILE A 72 7.28 8.81 20.00
C ILE A 72 7.71 10.28 19.84
N ARG A 73 9.01 10.52 19.70
CA ARG A 73 9.61 11.83 19.41
C ARG A 73 10.66 11.69 18.32
N GLY A 74 10.39 12.24 17.14
CA GLY A 74 11.29 12.06 16.00
C GLY A 74 11.36 10.58 15.62
N GLN A 75 12.55 9.98 15.65
CA GLN A 75 12.76 8.55 15.37
C GLN A 75 12.82 7.69 16.64
N ASP A 76 12.61 8.28 17.83
CA ASP A 76 12.77 7.62 19.12
C ASP A 76 11.44 7.30 19.79
N VAL A 77 11.27 6.05 20.23
CA VAL A 77 10.23 5.64 21.17
C VAL A 77 10.74 5.95 22.58
N VAL A 78 10.23 7.02 23.17
CA VAL A 78 10.69 7.55 24.47
C VAL A 78 9.76 7.19 25.63
N GLY A 79 8.58 6.64 25.33
CA GLY A 79 7.59 6.22 26.31
C GLY A 79 6.61 5.23 25.71
N LYS A 80 5.52 4.95 26.44
CA LYS A 80 4.47 4.06 25.95
C LYS A 80 3.79 4.66 24.71
N VAL A 81 3.75 3.90 23.62
CA VAL A 81 3.06 4.28 22.39
C VAL A 81 1.55 4.22 22.64
N LEU A 82 0.86 5.32 22.33
CA LEU A 82 -0.59 5.45 22.47
C LEU A 82 -1.22 5.84 21.13
N PRO A 83 -2.54 5.64 20.95
CA PRO A 83 -3.26 6.14 19.78
C PRO A 83 -3.11 7.66 19.62
N ALA A 84 -3.11 8.13 18.37
CA ALA A 84 -3.23 9.55 18.06
C ALA A 84 -4.53 10.13 18.64
N SER A 85 -4.53 11.44 18.92
CA SER A 85 -5.71 12.14 19.44
C SER A 85 -6.89 12.20 18.46
N GLY A 86 -6.64 11.96 17.18
CA GLY A 86 -7.63 11.91 16.12
C GLY A 86 -7.08 11.24 14.86
N PRO A 87 -7.89 11.17 13.79
CA PRO A 87 -7.48 10.52 12.55
C PRO A 87 -6.26 11.19 11.91
N ILE A 88 -5.36 10.38 11.35
CA ILE A 88 -4.06 10.81 10.81
C ILE A 88 -4.18 11.13 9.31
N THR A 89 -4.61 10.16 8.50
CA THR A 89 -4.63 10.26 7.02
C THR A 89 -6.04 10.51 6.46
N VAL A 90 -7.08 10.23 7.27
CA VAL A 90 -8.49 10.40 6.88
C VAL A 90 -8.82 11.74 6.20
N PRO A 91 -8.28 12.92 6.60
CA PRO A 91 -8.58 14.16 5.89
C PRO A 91 -8.23 14.14 4.39
N ASP A 92 -7.08 13.57 4.03
CA ASP A 92 -6.64 13.45 2.63
C ASP A 92 -7.39 12.31 1.93
N THR A 93 -7.60 11.19 2.61
CA THR A 93 -8.39 10.07 2.09
C THR A 93 -9.82 10.51 1.76
N ARG A 94 -10.46 11.36 2.59
CA ARG A 94 -11.78 11.92 2.30
C ARG A 94 -11.79 12.79 1.03
N TYR A 95 -10.70 13.51 0.77
CA TYR A 95 -10.58 14.22 -0.49
C TYR A 95 -10.56 13.23 -1.66
N ALA A 96 -9.76 12.16 -1.59
CA ALA A 96 -9.75 11.13 -2.63
C ALA A 96 -11.14 10.48 -2.83
N CYS A 97 -11.85 10.15 -1.74
CA CYS A 97 -13.22 9.60 -1.80
C CYS A 97 -14.24 10.57 -2.44
N SER A 98 -13.98 11.89 -2.40
CA SER A 98 -14.81 12.87 -3.11
C SER A 98 -14.58 12.92 -4.63
N ARG A 99 -13.49 12.28 -5.10
CA ARG A 99 -13.05 12.30 -6.51
C ARG A 99 -13.23 10.94 -7.19
N HIS A 100 -13.34 9.85 -6.43
CA HIS A 100 -13.43 8.50 -6.97
C HIS A 100 -14.22 7.56 -6.04
N SER A 101 -14.95 6.61 -6.61
CA SER A 101 -15.80 5.67 -5.85
C SER A 101 -15.02 4.58 -5.13
N PHE A 102 -13.86 4.20 -5.67
CA PHE A 102 -13.00 3.16 -5.12
C PHE A 102 -11.68 3.78 -4.68
N VAL A 103 -11.52 3.90 -3.37
CA VAL A 103 -10.33 4.46 -2.73
C VAL A 103 -9.87 3.49 -1.66
N LYS A 104 -8.58 3.17 -1.63
CA LYS A 104 -7.99 2.38 -0.54
C LYS A 104 -7.41 3.27 0.55
N GLY A 105 -7.60 2.87 1.80
CA GLY A 105 -6.86 3.44 2.93
C GLY A 105 -5.55 2.68 3.12
N ILE A 106 -4.48 3.37 3.52
CA ILE A 106 -3.14 2.78 3.60
C ILE A 106 -2.53 3.11 4.96
N LEU A 107 -1.94 2.09 5.57
CA LEU A 107 -1.19 2.17 6.82
C LEU A 107 0.20 1.59 6.60
N THR A 108 1.20 2.16 7.24
CA THR A 108 2.46 1.43 7.44
C THR A 108 2.30 0.50 8.63
N GLY A 109 2.65 -0.77 8.44
CA GLY A 109 2.39 -1.82 9.40
C GLY A 109 3.21 -1.70 10.68
N PRO A 110 2.69 -2.22 11.79
CA PRO A 110 3.30 -2.08 13.11
C PRO A 110 4.70 -2.68 13.20
N THR A 111 4.98 -3.75 12.44
CA THR A 111 6.29 -4.42 12.46
C THR A 111 7.33 -3.55 11.75
N THR A 112 6.98 -2.99 10.60
CA THR A 112 7.84 -2.05 9.85
C THR A 112 8.09 -0.79 10.64
N LEU A 113 7.05 -0.23 11.29
CA LEU A 113 7.22 0.93 12.17
C LEU A 113 8.16 0.60 13.34
N SER A 114 8.00 -0.54 14.02
CA SER A 114 8.86 -0.88 15.16
C SER A 114 10.32 -1.11 14.78
N HIS A 115 10.59 -1.57 13.55
CA HIS A 115 11.94 -1.72 13.01
C HIS A 115 12.54 -0.41 12.49
N GLY A 116 11.70 0.50 12.00
CA GLY A 116 12.09 1.83 11.56
C GLY A 116 12.42 2.82 12.69
N LEU A 117 12.03 2.50 13.93
CA LEU A 117 12.22 3.36 15.10
C LEU A 117 13.38 2.88 16.01
N HIS A 118 13.93 3.80 16.79
CA HIS A 118 14.85 3.51 17.89
C HIS A 118 14.05 3.37 19.20
N ILE A 119 14.22 2.26 19.92
CA ILE A 119 13.59 2.06 21.23
C ILE A 119 14.47 2.69 22.32
N SER A 120 14.09 3.90 22.74
CA SER A 120 14.84 4.74 23.68
C SER A 120 14.15 4.82 25.05
N THR A 121 13.53 3.71 25.47
CA THR A 121 12.76 3.59 26.71
C THR A 121 12.84 2.17 27.27
N PRO A 122 12.86 1.97 28.60
CA PRO A 122 12.91 0.63 29.19
C PRO A 122 11.56 -0.09 29.20
N LEU A 123 10.50 0.54 28.68
CA LEU A 123 9.14 -0.01 28.67
C LEU A 123 8.95 -1.17 27.68
N TYR A 124 9.82 -1.28 26.69
CA TYR A 124 9.81 -2.32 25.67
C TYR A 124 11.12 -3.08 25.72
N ARG A 125 11.05 -4.41 25.83
CA ARG A 125 12.21 -5.30 25.85
C ARG A 125 12.76 -5.53 24.44
N ASP A 126 11.87 -5.52 23.45
CA ASP A 126 12.17 -5.78 22.06
C ASP A 126 11.21 -5.01 21.12
N ARG A 127 11.44 -5.17 19.81
CA ARG A 127 10.65 -4.53 18.75
C ARG A 127 9.23 -5.10 18.65
N SER A 128 9.00 -6.31 19.12
CA SER A 128 7.72 -6.99 19.02
C SER A 128 6.74 -6.48 20.07
N GLU A 129 7.20 -6.22 21.29
CA GLU A 129 6.39 -5.53 22.30
C GLU A 129 6.00 -4.11 21.85
N CYS A 130 6.94 -3.37 21.24
CA CYS A 130 6.66 -2.07 20.66
C CYS A 130 5.65 -2.17 19.49
N ALA A 131 5.81 -3.17 18.61
CA ALA A 131 4.88 -3.43 17.51
C ALA A 131 3.45 -3.69 18.00
N GLN A 132 3.27 -4.33 19.15
CA GLN A 132 1.94 -4.57 19.73
C GLN A 132 1.21 -3.28 20.14
N ASP A 133 1.91 -2.33 20.77
CA ASP A 133 1.32 -1.03 21.11
C ASP A 133 1.12 -0.14 19.87
N LEU A 134 2.04 -0.21 18.89
CA LEU A 134 1.86 0.41 17.58
C LEU A 134 0.62 -0.14 16.86
N ALA A 135 0.42 -1.47 16.89
CA ALA A 135 -0.75 -2.11 16.30
C ALA A 135 -2.06 -1.64 16.97
N ALA A 136 -2.05 -1.49 18.30
CA ALA A 136 -3.17 -0.93 19.04
C ALA A 136 -3.49 0.50 18.59
N ALA A 137 -2.47 1.34 18.44
CA ALA A 137 -2.61 2.72 17.98
C ALA A 137 -3.14 2.78 16.53
N LEU A 138 -2.57 1.99 15.62
CA LEU A 138 -2.95 1.94 14.21
C LEU A 138 -4.35 1.37 13.99
N SER A 139 -4.84 0.47 14.84
CA SER A 139 -6.21 -0.06 14.73
C SER A 139 -7.29 1.04 14.80
N MET A 140 -7.00 2.13 15.53
CA MET A 140 -7.89 3.29 15.62
C MET A 140 -7.92 4.09 14.31
N GLU A 141 -6.79 4.19 13.62
CA GLU A 141 -6.71 4.81 12.30
C GLU A 141 -7.39 3.95 11.24
N ALA A 142 -7.12 2.64 11.24
CA ALA A 142 -7.74 1.68 10.32
C ALA A 142 -9.28 1.76 10.35
N ARG A 143 -9.86 1.78 11.55
CA ARG A 143 -11.31 1.96 11.75
C ARG A 143 -11.81 3.33 11.32
N SER A 144 -10.98 4.37 11.44
CA SER A 144 -11.33 5.72 11.01
C SER A 144 -11.33 5.84 9.49
N LEU A 145 -10.40 5.16 8.81
CA LEU A 145 -10.37 5.02 7.35
C LEU A 145 -11.57 4.23 6.84
N GLU A 146 -11.91 3.09 7.45
CA GLU A 146 -13.12 2.33 7.11
C GLU A 146 -14.38 3.19 7.21
N ARG A 147 -14.54 3.93 8.32
CA ARG A 147 -15.67 4.87 8.48
C ARG A 147 -15.65 6.04 7.49
N ALA A 148 -14.51 6.34 6.88
CA ALA A 148 -14.42 7.34 5.83
C ALA A 148 -14.91 6.84 4.47
N GLY A 149 -15.19 5.53 4.34
CA GLY A 149 -15.78 4.93 3.14
C GLY A 149 -14.75 4.37 2.16
N VAL A 150 -13.53 4.05 2.61
CA VAL A 150 -12.56 3.33 1.76
C VAL A 150 -13.10 1.95 1.38
N CYS A 151 -12.79 1.49 0.18
CA CYS A 151 -13.23 0.18 -0.29
C CYS A 151 -12.36 -0.97 0.23
N MET A 152 -11.14 -0.68 0.69
CA MET A 152 -10.20 -1.64 1.26
C MET A 152 -9.18 -0.92 2.15
N ILE A 153 -8.51 -1.68 3.03
CA ILE A 153 -7.37 -1.21 3.82
C ILE A 153 -6.13 -1.99 3.39
N GLN A 154 -5.06 -1.26 3.06
CA GLN A 154 -3.73 -1.80 2.86
C GLN A 154 -2.85 -1.55 4.08
N VAL A 155 -2.07 -2.55 4.45
CA VAL A 155 -1.04 -2.46 5.47
C VAL A 155 0.30 -2.84 4.83
N ASP A 156 1.23 -1.89 4.78
CA ASP A 156 2.54 -2.07 4.16
C ASP A 156 3.53 -2.63 5.18
N GLU A 157 4.07 -3.82 4.91
CA GLU A 157 5.06 -4.48 5.78
C GLU A 157 6.30 -4.95 4.99
N PRO A 158 7.07 -4.04 4.35
CA PRO A 158 8.27 -4.43 3.60
C PRO A 158 9.36 -5.07 4.47
N ILE A 159 9.32 -4.89 5.80
CA ILE A 159 10.29 -5.52 6.70
C ILE A 159 10.20 -7.06 6.72
N LEU A 160 9.07 -7.64 6.31
CA LEU A 160 8.86 -9.09 6.39
C LEU A 160 9.77 -9.87 5.44
N SER A 161 10.08 -9.30 4.26
CA SER A 161 10.98 -9.93 3.28
C SER A 161 12.45 -9.88 3.67
N THR A 162 12.83 -9.05 4.64
CA THR A 162 14.24 -8.91 5.05
C THR A 162 14.68 -9.98 6.05
N GLY A 163 13.74 -10.77 6.60
CA GLY A 163 14.01 -11.75 7.66
C GLY A 163 14.37 -11.13 9.02
N ALA A 164 14.24 -9.81 9.17
CA ALA A 164 14.58 -9.12 10.43
C ALA A 164 13.50 -9.29 11.51
N ALA A 165 12.25 -9.51 11.10
CA ALA A 165 11.11 -9.67 11.98
C ALA A 165 10.69 -11.14 12.13
N HIS A 166 10.23 -11.52 13.32
CA HIS A 166 9.59 -12.80 13.55
C HIS A 166 8.18 -12.81 12.95
N ILE A 167 7.93 -13.70 11.98
CA ILE A 167 6.70 -13.65 11.19
C ILE A 167 5.42 -13.86 12.03
N ASP A 168 5.49 -14.70 13.07
CA ASP A 168 4.31 -15.01 13.89
C ASP A 168 3.90 -13.82 14.76
N GLU A 169 4.89 -13.11 15.33
CA GLU A 169 4.67 -11.88 16.09
C GLU A 169 4.18 -10.75 15.18
N ALA A 170 4.74 -10.66 13.96
CA ALA A 170 4.28 -9.72 12.95
C ALA A 170 2.82 -9.99 12.54
N ARG A 171 2.44 -11.26 12.37
CA ARG A 171 1.07 -11.68 12.04
C ARG A 171 0.10 -11.38 13.18
N GLU A 172 0.52 -11.52 14.43
CA GLU A 172 -0.28 -11.13 15.60
C GLU A 172 -0.52 -9.62 15.62
N ALA A 173 0.54 -8.82 15.47
CA ALA A 173 0.44 -7.36 15.41
C ALA A 173 -0.43 -6.89 14.23
N PHE A 174 -0.26 -7.49 13.05
CA PHE A 174 -1.10 -7.24 11.88
C PHE A 174 -2.58 -7.55 12.16
N SER A 175 -2.87 -8.71 12.74
CA SER A 175 -4.23 -9.14 13.09
C SER A 175 -4.91 -8.16 14.06
N ARG A 176 -4.12 -7.54 14.94
CA ARG A 176 -4.61 -6.51 15.87
C ARG A 176 -4.99 -5.21 15.16
N VAL A 177 -4.22 -4.78 14.14
CA VAL A 177 -4.55 -3.57 13.34
C VAL A 177 -5.90 -3.74 12.64
N ILE A 178 -6.13 -4.90 12.03
CA ILE A 178 -7.31 -5.13 11.18
C ILE A 178 -8.55 -5.60 11.95
N SER A 179 -8.42 -5.76 13.27
CA SER A 179 -9.46 -6.39 14.09
C SER A 179 -10.78 -5.62 14.05
N GLY A 180 -11.81 -6.30 13.56
CA GLY A 180 -13.18 -5.79 13.46
C GLY A 180 -13.52 -5.07 12.16
N LEU A 181 -12.53 -4.85 11.28
CA LEU A 181 -12.76 -4.32 9.94
C LEU A 181 -13.61 -5.29 9.10
N LYS A 182 -14.38 -4.74 8.18
CA LYS A 182 -15.32 -5.42 7.28
C LYS A 182 -14.94 -5.25 5.81
N VAL A 183 -14.15 -4.22 5.51
CA VAL A 183 -13.56 -4.07 4.17
C VAL A 183 -12.42 -5.08 3.95
N PRO A 184 -12.15 -5.49 2.70
CA PRO A 184 -11.01 -6.34 2.38
C PRO A 184 -9.68 -5.74 2.85
N ILE A 185 -8.78 -6.64 3.26
CA ILE A 185 -7.45 -6.29 3.74
C ILE A 185 -6.41 -6.68 2.69
N CYS A 186 -5.54 -5.74 2.35
CA CYS A 186 -4.36 -5.97 1.54
C CYS A 186 -3.10 -5.90 2.42
N LEU A 187 -2.20 -6.85 2.23
CA LEU A 187 -0.85 -6.81 2.75
C LEU A 187 0.09 -6.60 1.58
N HIS A 188 0.88 -5.53 1.65
CA HIS A 188 1.91 -5.22 0.66
C HIS A 188 3.29 -5.55 1.24
N VAL A 189 4.07 -6.35 0.50
CA VAL A 189 5.44 -6.74 0.87
C VAL A 189 6.35 -6.62 -0.38
N CYS A 190 7.27 -5.66 -0.36
CA CYS A 190 8.30 -5.53 -1.41
C CYS A 190 9.48 -6.49 -1.20
N GLY A 191 10.30 -6.63 -2.25
CA GLY A 191 11.54 -7.42 -2.22
C GLY A 191 11.35 -8.88 -2.66
N ASP A 192 12.29 -9.76 -2.26
CA ASP A 192 12.26 -11.19 -2.57
C ASP A 192 11.44 -11.95 -1.52
N LEU A 193 10.42 -12.70 -1.96
CA LEU A 193 9.54 -13.48 -1.10
C LEU A 193 9.89 -14.97 -1.04
N SER A 194 10.95 -15.42 -1.72
CA SER A 194 11.33 -16.84 -1.85
C SER A 194 11.40 -17.60 -0.54
N SER A 195 11.77 -16.93 0.56
CA SER A 195 11.91 -17.53 1.89
C SER A 195 10.68 -17.37 2.81
N ILE A 196 9.71 -16.53 2.44
CA ILE A 196 8.62 -16.13 3.33
C ILE A 196 7.21 -16.28 2.75
N VAL A 197 7.05 -16.55 1.45
CA VAL A 197 5.76 -16.54 0.75
C VAL A 197 4.71 -17.41 1.46
N ASP A 198 5.05 -18.66 1.82
CA ASP A 198 4.15 -19.58 2.53
C ASP A 198 3.72 -19.07 3.91
N GLN A 199 4.56 -18.25 4.54
CA GLN A 199 4.29 -17.68 5.85
C GLN A 199 3.41 -16.43 5.73
N VAL A 200 3.65 -15.60 4.70
CA VAL A 200 2.84 -14.41 4.38
C VAL A 200 1.43 -14.80 3.93
N LEU A 201 1.28 -15.89 3.17
CA LEU A 201 -0.02 -16.42 2.75
C LEU A 201 -0.92 -16.86 3.92
N LYS A 202 -0.37 -17.02 5.13
CA LYS A 202 -1.14 -17.33 6.35
C LYS A 202 -1.68 -16.09 7.05
N PHE A 203 -1.36 -14.88 6.57
CA PHE A 203 -1.94 -13.66 7.11
C PHE A 203 -3.44 -13.60 6.77
N PRO A 204 -4.28 -13.02 7.64
CA PRO A 204 -5.72 -12.88 7.39
C PRO A 204 -5.99 -11.76 6.36
N ILE A 205 -5.68 -12.02 5.09
CA ILE A 205 -5.73 -11.04 4.00
C ILE A 205 -6.65 -11.49 2.87
N ALA A 206 -7.19 -10.51 2.16
CA ALA A 206 -7.93 -10.71 0.92
C ALA A 206 -7.04 -10.46 -0.31
N VAL A 207 -5.97 -9.66 -0.16
CA VAL A 207 -5.00 -9.39 -1.24
C VAL A 207 -3.59 -9.46 -0.70
N LEU A 208 -2.72 -10.21 -1.37
CA LEU A 208 -1.27 -10.15 -1.21
C LEU A 208 -0.67 -9.35 -2.37
N ASP A 209 -0.13 -8.18 -2.10
CA ASP A 209 0.49 -7.29 -3.10
C ASP A 209 2.02 -7.44 -3.09
N ILE A 210 2.61 -7.79 -4.24
CA ILE A 210 4.01 -8.20 -4.40
C ILE A 210 4.73 -7.49 -5.56
N GLU A 211 6.03 -7.27 -5.35
CA GLU A 211 6.96 -6.75 -6.36
C GLU A 211 7.30 -7.85 -7.39
N CYS A 212 7.01 -7.63 -8.68
CA CYS A 212 7.25 -8.61 -9.74
C CYS A 212 8.07 -8.05 -10.92
N ALA A 213 8.10 -6.73 -11.15
CA ALA A 213 8.88 -6.18 -12.26
C ALA A 213 10.39 -6.29 -12.00
N ARG A 214 10.82 -6.00 -10.76
CA ARG A 214 12.20 -6.25 -10.33
C ARG A 214 12.47 -7.67 -9.84
N SER A 215 11.45 -8.34 -9.31
CA SER A 215 11.57 -9.66 -8.70
C SER A 215 10.61 -10.66 -9.37
N PRO A 216 10.79 -10.95 -10.68
CA PRO A 216 9.83 -11.75 -11.45
C PRO A 216 9.62 -13.16 -10.90
N GLY A 217 10.61 -13.72 -10.21
CA GLY A 217 10.49 -15.02 -9.54
C GLY A 217 9.43 -15.06 -8.44
N ASN A 218 9.00 -13.91 -7.89
CA ASN A 218 7.92 -13.87 -6.90
C ASN A 218 6.58 -14.37 -7.47
N LEU A 219 6.34 -14.18 -8.76
CA LEU A 219 5.13 -14.66 -9.42
C LEU A 219 5.09 -16.20 -9.45
N ASP A 220 6.23 -16.84 -9.74
CA ASP A 220 6.34 -18.30 -9.79
C ASP A 220 6.05 -18.95 -8.43
N LEU A 221 6.38 -18.26 -7.33
CA LEU A 221 6.07 -18.72 -5.97
C LEU A 221 4.56 -18.87 -5.73
N LEU A 222 3.73 -18.09 -6.45
CA LEU A 222 2.28 -18.13 -6.29
C LEU A 222 1.59 -19.18 -7.17
N ASN A 223 2.29 -19.83 -8.09
CA ASN A 223 1.71 -20.79 -9.03
C ASN A 223 0.98 -21.96 -8.35
N SER A 224 1.48 -22.42 -7.20
CA SER A 224 0.86 -23.52 -6.43
C SER A 224 -0.06 -23.03 -5.30
N THR A 225 -0.32 -21.72 -5.22
CA THR A 225 -1.13 -21.13 -4.14
C THR A 225 -2.61 -21.29 -4.45
N PRO A 226 -3.40 -21.98 -3.60
CA PRO A 226 -4.85 -22.00 -3.76
C PRO A 226 -5.41 -20.65 -3.31
N PHE A 227 -5.78 -19.79 -4.25
CA PHE A 227 -6.26 -18.44 -3.94
C PHE A 227 -7.56 -18.41 -3.12
N GLN A 228 -8.50 -19.36 -3.32
CA GLN A 228 -9.71 -19.52 -2.48
C GLN A 228 -10.46 -18.20 -2.16
N GLY A 229 -10.49 -17.24 -3.08
CA GLY A 229 -11.11 -15.91 -2.90
C GLY A 229 -10.14 -14.78 -2.51
N MET A 230 -8.91 -15.10 -2.14
CA MET A 230 -7.78 -14.16 -2.10
C MET A 230 -7.38 -13.73 -3.52
N LYS A 231 -6.74 -12.58 -3.65
CA LYS A 231 -6.16 -12.07 -4.90
C LYS A 231 -4.68 -11.71 -4.71
N ALA A 232 -3.94 -11.58 -5.81
CA ALA A 232 -2.59 -11.05 -5.84
C ALA A 232 -2.55 -9.66 -6.50
N GLY A 233 -1.91 -8.69 -5.84
CA GLY A 233 -1.44 -7.47 -6.49
C GLY A 233 -0.11 -7.75 -7.18
N ILE A 234 -0.02 -7.43 -8.47
CA ILE A 234 1.13 -7.74 -9.31
C ILE A 234 1.82 -6.45 -9.71
N GLY A 235 2.93 -6.18 -9.02
CA GLY A 235 3.86 -5.11 -9.34
C GLY A 235 4.45 -5.31 -10.73
N CYS A 236 3.97 -4.58 -11.73
CA CYS A 236 4.42 -4.72 -13.12
C CYS A 236 5.28 -3.53 -13.60
N ILE A 237 5.50 -2.55 -12.73
CA ILE A 237 6.30 -1.33 -12.97
C ILE A 237 7.43 -1.25 -11.94
N ASP A 238 8.66 -1.08 -12.40
CA ASP A 238 9.82 -0.84 -11.54
C ASP A 238 9.73 0.59 -10.98
N SER A 239 9.43 0.69 -9.69
CA SER A 239 9.30 1.96 -8.96
C SER A 239 10.65 2.59 -8.57
N SER A 240 11.76 1.87 -8.76
CA SER A 240 13.13 2.33 -8.46
C SER A 240 13.80 3.03 -9.65
N SER A 241 13.26 2.85 -10.86
CA SER A 241 13.79 3.43 -12.09
C SER A 241 12.96 4.63 -12.56
N THR A 242 13.62 5.69 -13.02
CA THR A 242 12.95 6.83 -13.66
C THR A 242 12.53 6.54 -15.10
N ALA A 243 13.05 5.47 -15.71
CA ALA A 243 12.67 5.08 -17.08
C ALA A 243 11.23 4.60 -17.09
N VAL A 244 10.42 5.10 -18.03
CA VAL A 244 9.04 4.66 -18.23
C VAL A 244 9.06 3.43 -19.13
N GLU A 245 8.61 2.29 -18.62
CA GLU A 245 8.49 1.03 -19.35
C GLU A 245 7.54 1.19 -20.53
N SER A 246 7.81 0.46 -21.61
CA SER A 246 6.93 0.48 -22.78
C SER A 246 5.63 -0.27 -22.51
N VAL A 247 4.52 0.14 -23.15
CA VAL A 247 3.24 -0.59 -23.06
C VAL A 247 3.39 -2.09 -23.39
N PRO A 248 4.12 -2.50 -24.46
CA PRO A 248 4.33 -3.93 -24.75
C PRO A 248 5.05 -4.70 -23.64
N GLU A 249 6.06 -4.09 -23.00
CA GLU A 249 6.80 -4.70 -21.90
C GLU A 249 5.90 -4.95 -20.69
N ILE A 250 5.12 -3.94 -20.30
CA ILE A 250 4.16 -4.05 -19.19
C ILE A 250 3.10 -5.09 -19.53
N ARG A 251 2.55 -5.06 -20.76
CA ARG A 251 1.55 -6.03 -21.24
C ARG A 251 2.07 -7.47 -21.11
N GLN A 252 3.32 -7.73 -21.49
CA GLN A 252 3.92 -9.05 -21.35
C GLN A 252 3.96 -9.52 -19.88
N ARG A 253 4.35 -8.64 -18.95
CA ARG A 253 4.37 -8.96 -17.51
C ARG A 253 2.95 -9.27 -16.98
N ILE A 254 1.97 -8.46 -17.39
CA ILE A 254 0.55 -8.67 -17.01
C ILE A 254 0.02 -9.99 -17.55
N GLN A 255 0.27 -10.29 -18.84
CA GLN A 255 -0.17 -11.53 -19.46
C GLN A 255 0.40 -12.76 -18.75
N HIS A 256 1.69 -12.72 -18.44
CA HIS A 256 2.34 -13.81 -17.71
C HIS A 256 1.70 -14.05 -16.33
N ALA A 257 1.38 -12.98 -15.59
CA ALA A 257 0.68 -13.10 -14.32
C ALA A 257 -0.75 -13.65 -14.46
N VAL A 258 -1.47 -13.25 -15.50
CA VAL A 258 -2.81 -13.77 -15.81
C VAL A 258 -2.76 -15.25 -16.20
N GLU A 259 -1.76 -15.67 -16.97
CA GLU A 259 -1.57 -17.08 -17.36
C GLU A 259 -1.32 -17.99 -16.14
N ILE A 260 -0.54 -17.51 -15.16
CA ILE A 260 -0.19 -18.28 -13.96
C ILE A 260 -1.34 -18.29 -12.95
N LEU A 261 -1.94 -17.13 -12.67
CA LEU A 261 -2.85 -16.97 -11.53
C LEU A 261 -4.33 -16.96 -11.92
N GLY A 262 -4.65 -16.78 -13.19
CA GLY A 262 -6.00 -16.53 -13.68
C GLY A 262 -6.41 -15.06 -13.53
N PRO A 263 -7.17 -14.51 -14.50
CA PRO A 263 -7.48 -13.09 -14.55
C PRO A 263 -8.39 -12.61 -13.41
N GLU A 264 -9.16 -13.51 -12.79
CA GLU A 264 -10.02 -13.21 -11.64
C GLU A 264 -9.25 -13.04 -10.33
N ASN A 265 -8.01 -13.52 -10.25
CA ASN A 265 -7.20 -13.49 -9.03
C ASN A 265 -6.17 -12.35 -9.00
N VAL A 266 -6.11 -11.51 -10.03
CA VAL A 266 -5.04 -10.53 -10.21
C VAL A 266 -5.56 -9.09 -10.10
N LEU A 267 -4.77 -8.23 -9.43
CA LEU A 267 -4.81 -6.78 -9.52
C LEU A 267 -3.45 -6.30 -10.07
N ILE A 268 -3.45 -5.17 -10.78
CA ILE A 268 -2.24 -4.65 -11.43
C ILE A 268 -1.84 -3.30 -10.84
N ASP A 269 -0.59 -3.18 -10.42
CA ASP A 269 -0.02 -1.98 -9.82
C ASP A 269 1.51 -1.89 -10.04
N PRO A 270 2.16 -0.82 -9.56
CA PRO A 270 3.63 -0.75 -9.52
C PRO A 270 4.23 -1.60 -8.40
N ASP A 271 5.53 -1.93 -8.50
CA ASP A 271 6.26 -2.71 -7.47
C ASP A 271 6.23 -2.09 -6.07
N CYS A 272 6.18 -0.76 -5.98
CA CYS A 272 6.11 0.00 -4.72
C CYS A 272 5.51 1.39 -4.98
N GLY A 273 5.44 2.22 -3.93
CA GLY A 273 5.04 3.63 -4.06
C GLY A 273 5.97 4.43 -4.98
N LEU A 274 5.40 5.34 -5.77
CA LEU A 274 6.11 6.12 -6.80
C LEU A 274 6.71 7.43 -6.28
N ARG A 275 6.66 7.68 -4.97
CA ARG A 275 7.13 8.94 -4.34
C ARG A 275 8.52 9.38 -4.77
N MET A 276 9.43 8.42 -4.94
CA MET A 276 10.84 8.71 -5.21
C MET A 276 11.11 9.11 -6.66
N LEU A 277 10.10 9.01 -7.53
CA LEU A 277 10.23 9.35 -8.94
C LEU A 277 9.94 10.83 -9.21
N PRO A 278 10.48 11.38 -10.30
CA PRO A 278 9.96 12.59 -10.92
C PRO A 278 8.46 12.44 -11.26
N LEU A 279 7.72 13.55 -11.20
CA LEU A 279 6.27 13.55 -11.42
C LEU A 279 5.90 13.04 -12.83
N ASP A 280 6.62 13.48 -13.85
CA ASP A 280 6.42 13.08 -15.24
C ASP A 280 6.68 11.58 -15.44
N ALA A 281 7.73 11.04 -14.82
CA ALA A 281 8.00 9.60 -14.83
C ALA A 281 6.87 8.80 -14.15
N ALA A 282 6.40 9.24 -12.98
CA ALA A 282 5.31 8.59 -12.26
C ALA A 282 4.00 8.60 -13.06
N VAL A 283 3.64 9.74 -13.66
CA VAL A 283 2.45 9.87 -14.52
C VAL A 283 2.58 9.01 -15.77
N GLY A 284 3.74 9.00 -16.43
CA GLY A 284 4.02 8.18 -17.61
C GLY A 284 3.86 6.70 -17.31
N LYS A 285 4.43 6.22 -16.20
CA LYS A 285 4.31 4.83 -15.74
C LYS A 285 2.86 4.42 -15.50
N LEU A 286 2.08 5.20 -14.76
CA LEU A 286 0.65 4.89 -14.54
C LEU A 286 -0.15 4.89 -15.85
N THR A 287 0.14 5.83 -16.76
CA THR A 287 -0.55 5.94 -18.06
C THR A 287 -0.27 4.71 -18.93
N HIS A 288 1.00 4.29 -19.02
CA HIS A 288 1.38 3.11 -19.79
C HIS A 288 0.82 1.83 -19.15
N MET A 289 0.83 1.73 -17.82
CA MET A 289 0.26 0.59 -17.09
C MET A 289 -1.24 0.42 -17.36
N VAL A 290 -2.02 1.49 -17.23
CA VAL A 290 -3.47 1.43 -17.52
C VAL A 290 -3.73 1.13 -19.00
N THR A 291 -2.89 1.64 -19.91
CA THR A 291 -3.00 1.33 -21.34
C THR A 291 -2.78 -0.17 -21.60
N ALA A 292 -1.72 -0.75 -21.02
CA ALA A 292 -1.43 -2.17 -21.14
C ALA A 292 -2.56 -3.04 -20.57
N VAL A 293 -3.10 -2.70 -19.40
CA VAL A 293 -4.26 -3.41 -18.82
C VAL A 293 -5.49 -3.32 -19.72
N LYS A 294 -5.77 -2.16 -20.32
CA LYS A 294 -6.88 -2.01 -21.28
C LYS A 294 -6.70 -2.88 -22.52
N GLU A 295 -5.47 -3.10 -22.98
CA GLU A 295 -5.19 -4.02 -24.09
C GLU A 295 -5.43 -5.47 -23.68
N VAL A 296 -4.89 -5.91 -22.54
CA VAL A 296 -5.10 -7.28 -22.02
C VAL A 296 -6.57 -7.57 -21.77
N ARG A 297 -7.32 -6.62 -21.19
CA ARG A 297 -8.78 -6.78 -20.97
C ARG A 297 -9.56 -7.03 -22.25
N LYS A 298 -9.13 -6.47 -23.40
CA LYS A 298 -9.80 -6.71 -24.69
C LYS A 298 -9.54 -8.11 -25.23
N GLU A 299 -8.44 -8.74 -24.83
CA GLU A 299 -8.09 -10.11 -25.24
C GLU A 299 -8.78 -11.17 -24.36
N LEU A 300 -9.13 -10.79 -23.13
CA LEU A 300 -9.85 -11.64 -22.17
C LEU A 300 -11.38 -11.58 -22.33
N ALA A 301 -11.90 -10.63 -23.12
CA ALA A 301 -13.34 -10.43 -23.36
C ALA A 301 -13.80 -11.18 -24.61
#